data_AF-A0AAW8BAU8-F1
#
_entry.id   AF-A0AAW8BAU8-F1
#
_cell.length_a   1.000
_cell.length_b   1.000
_cell.length_c   1.000
_cell.angle_alpha   90.00
_cell.angle_beta   90.00
_cell.angle_gamma   90.00
#
_symmetry.space_group_name_H-M   'P 1'
#
loop_
_entity.id
_entity.type
_entity.pdbx_description
1 polymer ?
#
loop_
_entity_poly.entity_id
_entity_poly.type
_entity_poly.pdbx_seq_one_letter_code
_entity_poly.pdbx_strand_id
1 'polypeptide(L)'
;MSKAFSGQSGNTPLVPSWLDDDGAPPAALTAPEDGASDGSEGGERPSQVAAPPSLNPLPPNADPTRFTVARSNFSRFARSGGRDRASLGRAVSHYVGSSAGGARTAAARMGSSRGAANRLVGFLADTTIRGAAAALKALNLEALAGRPIQDVFIGLVDYVCPDGGSIDEGIARGAFIETIADLAQAGITDLDGLTADQLQTVLELYATNAIEARICNDIGSRTVTLPHDPRDAAQVQAQLHDFIRRGVADALTSAQLRVTALVPDQVLGFVSRVYEQAFGILQVMGDAEAAK
;
A
#
# COMPACT_ATOMS: atom_id res chain seq x y z
N MET A 1 18.57 -10.74 -21.66
CA MET A 1 19.17 -9.49 -21.14
C MET A 1 18.09 -8.75 -20.35
N SER A 2 17.88 -9.11 -19.08
CA SER A 2 16.85 -8.49 -18.25
C SER A 2 17.35 -7.13 -17.78
N LYS A 3 16.67 -6.06 -18.14
CA LYS A 3 16.94 -4.73 -17.58
C LYS A 3 16.56 -4.78 -16.10
N ALA A 4 17.55 -4.58 -15.22
CA ALA A 4 17.29 -4.35 -13.81
C ALA A 4 16.40 -3.10 -13.69
N PHE A 5 15.27 -3.23 -13.02
CA PHE A 5 14.37 -2.11 -12.73
C PHE A 5 15.12 -1.12 -11.82
N SER A 6 15.47 0.05 -12.37
CA SER A 6 15.92 1.17 -11.55
C SER A 6 14.70 1.67 -10.77
N GLY A 7 14.73 1.57 -9.43
CA GLY A 7 13.70 2.14 -8.57
C GLY A 7 13.51 3.66 -8.78
N GLN A 8 12.54 4.25 -8.10
CA GLN A 8 12.13 5.63 -8.35
C GLN A 8 13.30 6.61 -8.18
N SER A 9 13.54 7.45 -9.20
CA SER A 9 14.53 8.52 -9.11
C SER A 9 14.05 9.56 -8.08
N GLY A 10 14.95 10.06 -7.22
CA GLY A 10 14.59 11.00 -6.16
C GLY A 10 14.00 12.34 -6.62
N ASN A 11 13.86 12.59 -7.93
CA ASN A 11 13.28 13.83 -8.46
C ASN A 11 11.74 13.77 -8.56
N THR A 12 11.12 12.61 -8.36
CA THR A 12 9.65 12.48 -8.41
C THR A 12 8.99 13.23 -7.26
N PRO A 13 7.87 13.96 -7.48
CA PRO A 13 7.13 14.67 -6.43
C PRO A 13 6.85 13.81 -5.19
N LEU A 14 6.70 14.46 -4.02
CA LEU A 14 6.42 13.76 -2.76
C LEU A 14 5.09 12.99 -2.83
N VAL A 15 4.06 13.57 -3.43
CA VAL A 15 2.80 12.90 -3.76
C VAL A 15 2.51 13.19 -5.23
N PRO A 16 2.32 12.17 -6.09
CA PRO A 16 1.89 12.38 -7.47
C PRO A 16 0.47 12.95 -7.55
N SER A 17 0.21 13.85 -8.49
CA SER A 17 -1.09 14.54 -8.64
C SER A 17 -2.27 13.63 -9.01
N TRP A 18 -2.02 12.42 -9.51
CA TRP A 18 -3.07 11.43 -9.80
C TRP A 18 -3.49 10.64 -8.57
N LEU A 19 -2.76 10.78 -7.47
CA LEU A 19 -2.97 10.01 -6.25
C LEU A 19 -3.92 10.75 -5.28
N ASP A 20 -4.13 12.04 -5.48
CA ASP A 20 -5.11 12.86 -4.76
C ASP A 20 -6.57 12.59 -5.21
N ASP A 21 -6.78 11.77 -6.25
CA ASP A 21 -8.11 11.39 -6.71
C ASP A 21 -8.52 10.08 -6.04
N ASP A 22 -9.39 10.19 -5.03
CA ASP A 22 -9.97 9.06 -4.30
C ASP A 22 -10.84 8.19 -5.24
N GLY A 23 -10.19 7.33 -6.04
CA GLY A 23 -10.80 6.17 -6.68
C GLY A 23 -11.95 6.42 -7.67
N ALA A 24 -12.06 7.61 -8.28
CA ALA A 24 -13.04 7.82 -9.34
C ALA A 24 -12.62 7.09 -10.63
N PRO A 25 -13.48 6.26 -11.25
CA PRO A 25 -13.17 5.67 -12.54
C PRO A 25 -13.04 6.78 -13.61
N PRO A 26 -12.12 6.65 -14.59
CA PRO A 26 -11.99 7.64 -15.64
C PRO A 26 -13.30 7.73 -16.41
N ALA A 27 -13.87 8.94 -16.51
CA ALA A 27 -15.06 9.21 -17.29
C ALA A 27 -14.83 8.72 -18.72
N ALA A 28 -15.64 7.74 -19.14
CA ALA A 28 -15.59 7.20 -20.49
C ALA A 28 -15.82 8.33 -21.51
N LEU A 29 -14.91 8.45 -22.48
CA LEU A 29 -15.06 9.31 -23.64
C LEU A 29 -16.20 8.76 -24.50
N THR A 30 -17.40 9.33 -24.39
CA THR A 30 -18.49 9.01 -25.32
C THR A 30 -18.25 9.73 -26.65
N ALA A 31 -18.13 8.94 -27.72
CA ALA A 31 -18.13 9.43 -29.09
C ALA A 31 -19.53 9.95 -29.49
N PRO A 32 -19.65 10.93 -30.41
CA PRO A 32 -20.94 11.45 -30.82
C PRO A 32 -21.56 10.57 -31.93
N GLU A 33 -22.83 10.22 -31.78
CA GLU A 33 -23.68 9.68 -32.85
C GLU A 33 -24.56 10.82 -33.44
N ASP A 34 -24.54 10.96 -34.76
CA ASP A 34 -25.37 11.88 -35.55
C ASP A 34 -26.81 11.34 -35.74
N GLY A 35 -27.81 12.23 -35.65
CA GLY A 35 -29.18 11.96 -36.11
C GLY A 35 -30.18 13.09 -35.78
N ALA A 36 -30.80 13.67 -36.80
CA ALA A 36 -31.43 15.00 -36.80
C ALA A 36 -32.96 15.06 -36.58
N SER A 37 -33.41 16.24 -36.09
CA SER A 37 -34.71 16.97 -36.27
C SER A 37 -36.00 16.39 -35.64
N ASP A 38 -36.97 17.15 -35.10
CA ASP A 38 -37.39 18.55 -35.36
C ASP A 38 -38.26 19.15 -34.21
N GLY A 39 -38.22 20.48 -34.06
CA GLY A 39 -39.35 21.36 -33.69
C GLY A 39 -39.76 21.63 -32.23
N SER A 40 -39.37 22.81 -31.70
CA SER A 40 -40.25 23.93 -31.25
C SER A 40 -39.81 24.70 -29.98
N GLU A 41 -40.11 26.00 -29.99
CA GLU A 41 -39.40 27.16 -29.44
C GLU A 41 -39.54 27.43 -27.92
N GLY A 42 -38.55 28.12 -27.35
CA GLY A 42 -38.76 28.95 -26.15
C GLY A 42 -37.56 29.16 -25.21
N GLY A 43 -36.73 30.19 -25.48
CA GLY A 43 -35.92 30.87 -24.46
C GLY A 43 -34.40 30.64 -24.54
N GLU A 44 -33.68 31.51 -25.25
CA GLU A 44 -32.22 31.58 -25.23
C GLU A 44 -31.70 31.96 -23.84
N ARG A 45 -31.20 30.97 -23.09
CA ARG A 45 -30.09 31.19 -22.15
C ARG A 45 -28.80 30.95 -22.91
N PRO A 46 -27.79 31.84 -22.83
CA PRO A 46 -26.50 31.54 -23.42
C PRO A 46 -25.95 30.26 -22.78
N SER A 47 -25.80 29.22 -23.59
CA SER A 47 -25.17 27.96 -23.22
C SER A 47 -23.72 28.26 -22.86
N GLN A 48 -23.44 28.38 -21.55
CA GLN A 48 -22.06 28.32 -21.06
C GLN A 48 -21.54 26.93 -21.39
N VAL A 49 -20.71 26.84 -22.43
CA VAL A 49 -19.79 25.73 -22.63
C VAL A 49 -18.99 25.61 -21.34
N ALA A 50 -19.22 24.54 -20.57
CA ALA A 50 -18.46 24.27 -19.36
C ALA A 50 -16.98 24.19 -19.76
N ALA A 51 -16.17 25.09 -19.21
CA ALA A 51 -14.73 25.04 -19.38
C ALA A 51 -14.22 23.65 -18.95
N PRO A 52 -13.26 23.05 -19.66
CA PRO A 52 -12.64 21.80 -19.21
C PRO A 52 -12.13 21.99 -17.77
N PRO A 53 -12.27 20.98 -16.90
CA PRO A 53 -11.80 21.08 -15.52
C PRO A 53 -10.35 21.53 -15.53
N SER A 54 -10.05 22.61 -14.80
CA SER A 54 -8.71 23.14 -14.66
C SER A 54 -7.82 22.03 -14.09
N LEU A 55 -6.88 21.54 -14.90
CA LEU A 55 -5.87 20.58 -14.44
C LEU A 55 -5.13 21.21 -13.27
N ASN A 56 -5.16 20.54 -12.11
CA ASN A 56 -4.42 21.00 -10.94
C ASN A 56 -2.95 21.23 -11.32
N PRO A 57 -2.29 22.28 -10.79
CA PRO A 57 -0.88 22.53 -11.07
C PRO A 57 -0.04 21.30 -10.71
N LEU A 58 0.89 20.93 -11.58
CA LEU A 58 1.80 19.82 -11.31
C LEU A 58 2.57 20.10 -10.01
N PRO A 59 2.61 19.15 -9.05
CA PRO A 59 3.33 19.34 -7.81
C PRO A 59 4.83 19.52 -8.09
N PRO A 60 5.53 20.31 -7.26
CA PRO A 60 6.96 20.54 -7.44
C PRO A 60 7.74 19.23 -7.34
N ASN A 61 8.81 19.13 -8.13
CA ASN A 61 9.76 18.02 -8.05
C ASN A 61 10.38 17.97 -6.65
N ALA A 62 10.54 16.76 -6.11
CA ALA A 62 11.20 16.57 -4.82
C ALA A 62 12.73 16.58 -4.98
N ASP A 63 13.45 16.76 -3.88
CA ASP A 63 14.92 16.74 -3.87
C ASP A 63 15.47 15.38 -4.33
N PRO A 64 16.27 15.32 -5.42
CA PRO A 64 16.87 14.10 -5.96
C PRO A 64 17.77 13.33 -4.99
N THR A 65 18.19 13.98 -3.90
CA THR A 65 19.05 13.44 -2.85
C THR A 65 18.31 13.05 -1.58
N ARG A 66 16.97 13.22 -1.49
CA ARG A 66 16.15 13.00 -0.29
C ARG A 66 16.39 11.67 0.43
N PHE A 67 16.66 10.60 -0.33
CA PHE A 67 16.88 9.26 0.22
C PHE A 67 18.34 8.97 0.64
N THR A 68 19.27 9.89 0.43
CA THR A 68 20.71 9.63 0.62
C THR A 68 21.05 9.33 2.09
N VAL A 69 20.49 10.09 3.03
CA VAL A 69 20.77 9.92 4.46
C VAL A 69 20.13 8.63 5.00
N ALA A 70 18.87 8.38 4.67
CA ALA A 70 18.19 7.13 5.04
C ALA A 70 18.95 5.91 4.50
N ARG A 71 19.39 5.96 3.24
CA ARG A 71 20.19 4.91 2.60
C ARG A 71 21.56 4.69 3.25
N SER A 72 22.26 5.76 3.60
CA SER A 72 23.57 5.68 4.25
C SER A 72 23.47 4.99 5.62
N ASN A 73 22.45 5.36 6.41
CA ASN A 73 22.17 4.72 7.69
C ASN A 73 21.76 3.24 7.51
N PHE A 74 20.86 2.93 6.57
CA PHE A 74 20.47 1.55 6.30
C PHE A 74 21.67 0.70 5.84
N SER A 75 22.56 1.26 5.02
CA SER A 75 23.80 0.58 4.60
C SER A 75 24.78 0.38 5.76
N ARG A 76 24.79 1.27 6.77
CA ARG A 76 25.58 1.06 7.99
C ARG A 76 25.00 -0.07 8.84
N PHE A 77 23.68 -0.08 9.02
CA PHE A 77 22.96 -1.16 9.68
C PHE A 77 23.20 -2.51 8.99
N ALA A 78 23.02 -2.57 7.67
CA ALA A 78 23.26 -3.78 6.87
C ALA A 78 24.70 -4.28 7.02
N ARG A 79 25.71 -3.43 6.81
CA ARG A 79 27.13 -3.81 6.96
C ARG A 79 27.51 -4.29 8.37
N SER A 80 26.73 -3.93 9.38
CA SER A 80 26.92 -4.42 10.74
C SER A 80 26.33 -5.82 10.98
N GLY A 81 25.76 -6.48 9.96
CA GLY A 81 25.03 -7.75 10.13
C GLY A 81 23.82 -7.60 11.06
N GLY A 82 23.18 -6.43 11.05
CA GLY A 82 22.04 -6.14 11.92
C GLY A 82 22.38 -5.76 13.38
N ARG A 83 23.65 -5.53 13.73
CA ARG A 83 24.06 -5.19 15.10
C ARG A 83 23.86 -3.70 15.44
N ASP A 84 24.02 -2.81 14.48
CA ASP A 84 23.87 -1.35 14.65
C ASP A 84 22.39 -0.93 14.54
N ARG A 85 21.60 -1.30 15.54
CA ARG A 85 20.15 -1.00 15.60
C ARG A 85 19.86 0.50 15.60
N ALA A 86 20.74 1.31 16.17
CA ALA A 86 20.62 2.76 16.12
C ALA A 86 20.65 3.29 14.67
N SER A 87 21.44 2.67 13.78
CA SER A 87 21.41 2.99 12.35
C SER A 87 20.12 2.56 11.64
N LEU A 88 19.50 1.44 12.05
CA LEU A 88 18.16 1.08 11.56
C LEU A 88 17.14 2.16 11.96
N GLY A 89 17.16 2.56 13.24
CA GLY A 89 16.28 3.62 13.77
C GLY A 89 16.43 4.94 13.00
N ARG A 90 17.67 5.42 12.81
CA ARG A 90 17.97 6.61 12.01
C ARG A 90 17.52 6.48 10.56
N ALA A 91 17.67 5.30 9.95
CA ALA A 91 17.25 5.09 8.57
C ALA A 91 15.74 5.22 8.41
N VAL A 92 14.96 4.56 9.28
CA VAL A 92 13.49 4.56 9.23
C VAL A 92 12.94 5.94 9.61
N SER A 93 13.43 6.54 10.69
CA SER A 93 12.99 7.88 11.10
C SER A 93 13.27 8.93 10.02
N HIS A 94 14.49 8.97 9.47
CA HIS A 94 14.81 9.92 8.40
C HIS A 94 14.05 9.62 7.10
N TYR A 95 13.76 8.35 6.81
CA TYR A 95 12.89 8.00 5.69
C TYR A 95 11.51 8.64 5.84
N VAL A 96 10.84 8.43 6.99
CA VAL A 96 9.50 8.96 7.21
C VAL A 96 9.50 10.48 7.33
N GLY A 97 10.30 11.05 8.23
CA GLY A 97 10.26 12.46 8.58
C GLY A 97 10.74 13.38 7.47
N SER A 98 11.89 13.07 6.86
CA SER A 98 12.54 13.97 5.88
C SER A 98 12.40 13.48 4.45
N SER A 99 12.59 12.19 4.19
CA SER A 99 12.68 11.68 2.82
C SER A 99 11.31 11.58 2.16
N ALA A 100 10.30 11.13 2.91
CA ALA A 100 8.92 11.05 2.49
C ALA A 100 8.12 12.33 2.83
N GLY A 101 8.65 13.21 3.68
CA GLY A 101 8.00 14.47 4.06
C GLY A 101 6.91 14.30 5.13
N GLY A 102 7.12 13.38 6.07
CA GLY A 102 6.23 13.09 7.19
C GLY A 102 5.28 11.92 6.97
N ALA A 103 4.65 11.47 8.06
CA ALA A 103 3.80 10.27 8.07
C ALA A 103 2.61 10.34 7.11
N ARG A 104 1.93 11.49 7.05
CA ARG A 104 0.80 11.71 6.13
C ARG A 104 1.22 11.56 4.68
N THR A 105 2.32 12.21 4.30
CA THR A 105 2.86 12.18 2.94
C THR A 105 3.37 10.77 2.59
N ALA A 106 4.02 10.09 3.53
CA ALA A 106 4.41 8.69 3.38
C ALA A 106 3.21 7.77 3.15
N ALA A 107 2.12 7.96 3.90
CA ALA A 107 0.88 7.20 3.73
C ALA A 107 0.14 7.55 2.44
N ALA A 108 0.17 8.80 2.00
CA ALA A 108 -0.38 9.21 0.71
C ALA A 108 0.33 8.44 -0.41
N ARG A 109 1.67 8.40 -0.42
CA ARG A 109 2.44 7.64 -1.43
C ARG A 109 2.06 6.16 -1.56
N MET A 110 1.38 5.57 -0.57
CA MET A 110 0.90 4.19 -0.59
C MET A 110 -0.45 3.99 -1.30
N GLY A 111 -0.85 4.87 -2.23
CA GLY A 111 -2.16 4.83 -2.91
C GLY A 111 -2.56 3.44 -3.43
N SER A 112 -1.73 2.80 -4.27
CA SER A 112 -2.02 1.46 -4.81
C SER A 112 -2.11 0.40 -3.71
N SER A 113 -1.22 0.44 -2.72
CA SER A 113 -1.23 -0.49 -1.59
C SER A 113 -2.46 -0.29 -0.70
N ARG A 114 -2.88 0.95 -0.44
CA ARG A 114 -4.10 1.30 0.29
C ARG A 114 -5.36 0.85 -0.45
N GLY A 115 -5.40 1.05 -1.77
CA GLY A 115 -6.50 0.56 -2.61
C GLY A 115 -6.64 -0.97 -2.58
N ALA A 116 -5.52 -1.68 -2.63
CA ALA A 116 -5.50 -3.13 -2.49
C ALA A 116 -5.89 -3.60 -1.07
N ALA A 117 -5.40 -2.96 -0.01
CA ALA A 117 -5.89 -3.21 1.35
C ALA A 117 -7.39 -2.96 1.48
N ASN A 118 -7.93 -1.91 0.85
CA ASN A 118 -9.36 -1.61 0.85
C ASN A 118 -10.18 -2.74 0.21
N ARG A 119 -9.77 -3.24 -0.96
CA ARG A 119 -10.44 -4.37 -1.63
C ARG A 119 -10.33 -5.67 -0.84
N LEU A 120 -9.17 -5.94 -0.25
CA LEU A 120 -8.94 -7.11 0.60
C LEU A 120 -9.84 -7.07 1.84
N VAL A 121 -9.84 -5.96 2.57
CA VAL A 121 -10.70 -5.77 3.76
C VAL A 121 -12.17 -5.84 3.38
N GLY A 122 -12.57 -5.22 2.26
CA GLY A 122 -13.93 -5.30 1.76
C GLY A 122 -14.38 -6.74 1.49
N PHE A 123 -13.55 -7.54 0.83
CA PHE A 123 -13.81 -8.96 0.58
C PHE A 123 -13.91 -9.77 1.88
N LEU A 124 -13.01 -9.53 2.84
CA LEU A 124 -13.02 -10.25 4.12
C LEU A 124 -14.24 -9.86 4.97
N ALA A 125 -14.59 -8.58 5.02
CA ALA A 125 -15.81 -8.12 5.69
C ALA A 125 -17.06 -8.73 5.04
N ASP A 126 -17.12 -8.76 3.71
CA ASP A 126 -18.21 -9.37 2.97
C ASP A 126 -18.35 -10.87 3.23
N THR A 127 -17.22 -11.58 3.35
CA THR A 127 -17.15 -12.98 3.78
C THR A 127 -17.76 -13.17 5.18
N THR A 128 -17.48 -12.27 6.13
CA THR A 128 -18.07 -12.35 7.48
C THR A 128 -19.58 -12.07 7.52
N ILE A 129 -20.10 -11.28 6.57
CA ILE A 129 -21.51 -10.90 6.52
C ILE A 129 -22.35 -11.93 5.76
N ARG A 130 -21.88 -12.38 4.59
CA ARG A 130 -22.64 -13.23 3.65
C ARG A 130 -22.13 -14.67 3.54
N GLY A 131 -20.97 -14.97 4.12
CA GLY A 131 -20.26 -16.24 3.97
C GLY A 131 -19.33 -16.28 2.76
N ALA A 132 -18.26 -17.07 2.82
CA ALA A 132 -17.21 -17.09 1.80
C ALA A 132 -17.73 -17.50 0.42
N ALA A 133 -18.63 -18.49 0.36
CA ALA A 133 -19.23 -18.94 -0.89
C ALA A 133 -20.00 -17.82 -1.62
N ALA A 134 -20.75 -16.99 -0.87
CA ALA A 134 -21.50 -15.88 -1.45
C ALA A 134 -20.61 -14.71 -1.87
N ALA A 135 -19.55 -14.43 -1.09
CA ALA A 135 -18.54 -13.42 -1.41
C ALA A 135 -17.76 -13.81 -2.68
N LEU A 136 -17.30 -15.06 -2.78
CA LEU A 136 -16.60 -15.59 -3.95
C LEU A 136 -17.48 -15.61 -5.19
N LYS A 137 -18.75 -16.02 -5.06
CA LYS A 137 -19.70 -15.99 -6.17
C LYS A 137 -19.92 -14.57 -6.72
N ALA A 138 -19.93 -13.56 -5.87
CA ALA A 138 -20.05 -12.16 -6.30
C ALA A 138 -18.86 -11.71 -7.18
N LEU A 139 -17.73 -12.41 -7.10
CA LEU A 139 -16.52 -12.17 -7.89
C LEU A 139 -16.33 -13.20 -9.03
N ASN A 140 -17.32 -14.07 -9.28
CA ASN A 140 -17.23 -15.21 -10.21
C ASN A 140 -16.08 -16.20 -9.86
N LEU A 141 -15.84 -16.39 -8.56
CA LEU A 141 -14.80 -17.27 -8.01
C LEU A 141 -15.39 -18.42 -7.18
N GLU A 142 -16.65 -18.80 -7.41
CA GLU A 142 -17.35 -19.83 -6.63
C GLU A 142 -16.64 -21.20 -6.64
N ALA A 143 -15.84 -21.49 -7.66
CA ALA A 143 -15.03 -22.71 -7.74
C ALA A 143 -13.94 -22.79 -6.65
N LEU A 144 -13.63 -21.67 -5.98
CA LEU A 144 -12.68 -21.59 -4.88
C LEU A 144 -13.34 -21.79 -3.50
N ALA A 145 -14.66 -21.91 -3.42
CA ALA A 145 -15.35 -22.12 -2.15
C ALA A 145 -14.89 -23.41 -1.47
N GLY A 146 -14.59 -23.34 -0.17
CA GLY A 146 -14.09 -24.46 0.63
C GLY A 146 -12.63 -24.86 0.35
N ARG A 147 -11.91 -24.14 -0.53
CA ARG A 147 -10.46 -24.34 -0.72
C ARG A 147 -9.68 -23.62 0.38
N PRO A 148 -8.42 -24.02 0.65
CA PRO A 148 -7.56 -23.31 1.59
C PRO A 148 -7.47 -21.82 1.26
N ILE A 149 -7.38 -20.96 2.28
CA ILE A 149 -7.38 -19.50 2.10
C ILE A 149 -6.27 -19.02 1.15
N GLN A 150 -5.14 -19.72 1.09
CA GLN A 150 -4.04 -19.41 0.17
C GLN A 150 -4.45 -19.58 -1.29
N ASP A 151 -5.14 -20.67 -1.63
CA ASP A 151 -5.66 -20.90 -2.99
C ASP A 151 -6.69 -19.83 -3.36
N VAL A 152 -7.53 -19.46 -2.39
CA VAL A 152 -8.52 -18.40 -2.57
C VAL A 152 -7.84 -17.06 -2.82
N PHE A 153 -6.84 -16.70 -2.01
CA PHE A 153 -6.12 -15.43 -2.15
C PHE A 153 -5.31 -15.38 -3.44
N ILE A 154 -4.73 -16.49 -3.90
CA ILE A 154 -4.11 -16.59 -5.23
C ILE A 154 -5.13 -16.26 -6.32
N GLY A 155 -6.34 -16.80 -6.23
CA GLY A 155 -7.43 -16.48 -7.17
C GLY A 155 -7.92 -15.03 -7.08
N LEU A 156 -7.71 -14.36 -5.95
CA LEU A 156 -8.09 -12.96 -5.72
C LEU A 156 -7.01 -11.96 -6.13
N VAL A 157 -5.82 -12.39 -6.57
CA VAL A 157 -4.69 -11.47 -6.83
C VAL A 157 -5.08 -10.35 -7.79
N ASP A 158 -5.76 -10.63 -8.90
CA ASP A 158 -6.12 -9.59 -9.88
C ASP A 158 -7.27 -8.69 -9.41
N TYR A 159 -8.12 -9.20 -8.52
CA TYR A 159 -9.15 -8.40 -7.86
C TYR A 159 -8.54 -7.45 -6.82
N VAL A 160 -7.68 -7.98 -5.94
CA VAL A 160 -7.04 -7.21 -4.86
C VAL A 160 -5.99 -6.26 -5.43
N CYS A 161 -5.19 -6.70 -6.39
CA CYS A 161 -4.10 -5.96 -7.02
C CYS A 161 -4.25 -5.92 -8.55
N PRO A 162 -5.17 -5.10 -9.09
CA PRO A 162 -5.32 -4.89 -10.53
C PRO A 162 -3.99 -4.46 -11.15
N ASP A 163 -3.72 -4.93 -12.36
CA ASP A 163 -2.50 -4.58 -13.09
C ASP A 163 -2.67 -3.25 -13.83
N GLY A 164 -1.77 -2.31 -13.58
CA GLY A 164 -1.65 -1.04 -14.30
C GLY A 164 -0.20 -0.73 -14.72
N GLY A 165 0.74 -1.66 -14.51
CA GLY A 165 2.14 -1.53 -14.92
C GLY A 165 2.99 -0.51 -14.13
N SER A 166 2.47 0.10 -13.07
CA SER A 166 3.24 1.05 -12.24
C SER A 166 4.11 0.35 -11.19
N ILE A 167 5.14 1.05 -10.70
CA ILE A 167 5.97 0.56 -9.59
C ILE A 167 5.13 0.40 -8.31
N ASP A 168 4.21 1.33 -8.04
CA ASP A 168 3.37 1.30 -6.84
C ASP A 168 2.40 0.11 -6.86
N GLU A 169 1.87 -0.28 -8.02
CA GLU A 169 1.06 -1.51 -8.17
C GLU A 169 1.91 -2.77 -8.03
N GLY A 170 3.14 -2.77 -8.56
CA GLY A 170 4.09 -3.86 -8.35
C GLY A 170 4.42 -4.07 -6.87
N ILE A 171 4.57 -2.98 -6.10
CA ILE A 171 4.75 -3.00 -4.64
C ILE A 171 3.50 -3.61 -3.97
N ALA A 172 2.30 -3.17 -4.33
CA ALA A 172 1.07 -3.71 -3.76
C ALA A 172 0.88 -5.21 -4.06
N ARG A 173 1.12 -5.63 -5.31
CA ARG A 173 1.01 -7.03 -5.74
C ARG A 173 2.04 -7.92 -5.06
N GLY A 174 3.30 -7.46 -5.00
CA GLY A 174 4.36 -8.16 -4.28
C GLY A 174 4.03 -8.34 -2.79
N ALA A 175 3.56 -7.27 -2.14
CA ALA A 175 3.14 -7.34 -0.74
C ALA A 175 2.01 -8.35 -0.50
N PHE A 176 1.03 -8.43 -1.40
CA PHE A 176 -0.06 -9.40 -1.30
C PHE A 176 0.43 -10.84 -1.47
N ILE A 177 1.38 -11.09 -2.38
CA ILE A 177 1.99 -12.42 -2.55
C ILE A 177 2.76 -12.84 -1.29
N GLU A 178 3.56 -11.96 -0.71
CA GLU A 178 4.25 -12.24 0.57
C GLU A 178 3.23 -12.51 1.68
N THR A 179 2.13 -11.75 1.74
CA THR A 179 1.06 -12.02 2.72
C THR A 179 0.50 -13.42 2.58
N ILE A 180 0.27 -13.91 1.36
CA ILE A 180 -0.20 -15.28 1.11
C ILE A 180 0.79 -16.32 1.68
N ALA A 181 2.10 -16.08 1.51
CA ALA A 181 3.13 -16.95 2.05
C ALA A 181 3.14 -16.95 3.59
N ASP A 182 2.86 -15.80 4.20
CA ASP A 182 2.85 -15.61 5.66
C ASP A 182 1.60 -16.19 6.35
N LEU A 183 0.48 -16.39 5.64
CA LEU A 183 -0.76 -16.92 6.23
C LEU A 183 -0.57 -18.26 6.92
N ALA A 184 0.22 -19.16 6.32
CA ALA A 184 0.49 -20.48 6.89
C ALA A 184 1.16 -20.38 8.26
N GLN A 185 2.16 -19.49 8.36
CA GLN A 185 2.93 -19.27 9.58
C GLN A 185 2.08 -18.62 10.67
N ALA A 186 1.10 -17.81 10.28
CA ALA A 186 0.10 -17.23 11.16
C ALA A 186 -1.02 -18.22 11.57
N GLY A 187 -1.01 -19.46 11.07
CA GLY A 187 -2.06 -20.46 11.34
C GLY A 187 -3.41 -20.15 10.69
N ILE A 188 -3.42 -19.27 9.69
CA ILE A 188 -4.63 -18.85 8.97
C ILE A 188 -4.73 -19.71 7.70
N THR A 189 -5.61 -20.69 7.73
CA THR A 189 -5.72 -21.70 6.66
C THR A 189 -7.12 -21.82 6.06
N ASP A 190 -8.14 -21.40 6.82
CA ASP A 190 -9.54 -21.48 6.44
C ASP A 190 -10.16 -20.09 6.34
N LEU A 191 -10.87 -19.85 5.25
CA LEU A 191 -11.59 -18.59 4.98
C LEU A 191 -12.94 -18.55 5.70
N ASP A 192 -13.64 -19.68 5.79
CA ASP A 192 -14.99 -19.76 6.37
C ASP A 192 -14.98 -19.56 7.88
N GLY A 193 -13.88 -19.94 8.55
CA GLY A 193 -13.69 -19.83 10.00
C GLY A 193 -12.95 -18.59 10.49
N LEU A 194 -12.75 -17.56 9.65
CA LEU A 194 -11.93 -16.42 10.04
C LEU A 194 -12.48 -15.63 11.23
N THR A 195 -11.65 -15.45 12.26
CA THR A 195 -11.96 -14.59 13.41
C THR A 195 -11.62 -13.13 13.14
N ALA A 196 -12.17 -12.21 13.95
CA ALA A 196 -11.80 -10.79 13.88
C ALA A 196 -10.30 -10.54 14.06
N ASP A 197 -9.65 -11.31 14.93
CA ASP A 197 -8.20 -11.21 15.19
C ASP A 197 -7.38 -11.73 13.99
N GLN A 198 -7.85 -12.80 13.33
CA GLN A 198 -7.23 -13.30 12.10
C GLN A 198 -7.40 -12.31 10.94
N LEU A 199 -8.57 -11.67 10.80
CA LEU A 199 -8.77 -10.59 9.83
C LEU A 199 -7.79 -9.43 10.06
N GLN A 200 -7.61 -9.03 11.32
CA GLN A 200 -6.63 -8.01 11.69
C GLN A 200 -5.21 -8.46 11.36
N THR A 201 -4.87 -9.73 11.60
CA THR A 201 -3.57 -10.30 11.26
C THR A 201 -3.31 -10.30 9.75
N VAL A 202 -4.31 -10.62 8.92
CA VAL A 202 -4.18 -10.54 7.46
C VAL A 202 -3.86 -9.11 7.01
N LEU A 203 -4.56 -8.12 7.57
CA LEU A 203 -4.30 -6.71 7.27
C LEU A 203 -2.92 -6.25 7.78
N GLU A 204 -2.52 -6.70 8.97
CA GLU A 204 -1.19 -6.42 9.55
C GLU A 204 -0.07 -6.94 8.64
N LEU A 205 -0.16 -8.21 8.20
CA LEU A 205 0.81 -8.83 7.30
C LEU A 205 0.90 -8.04 5.99
N TYR A 206 -0.25 -7.72 5.38
CA TYR A 206 -0.28 -6.98 4.13
C TYR A 206 0.29 -5.57 4.24
N ALA A 207 -0.11 -4.80 5.26
CA ALA A 207 0.41 -3.46 5.47
C ALA A 207 1.91 -3.47 5.79
N THR A 208 2.39 -4.47 6.55
CA THR A 208 3.81 -4.66 6.84
C THR A 208 4.60 -4.89 5.55
N ASN A 209 4.18 -5.87 4.74
CA ASN A 209 4.85 -6.23 3.49
C ASN A 209 4.83 -5.05 2.50
N ALA A 210 3.75 -4.28 2.44
CA ALA A 210 3.64 -3.10 1.57
C ALA A 210 4.58 -1.97 2.02
N ILE A 211 4.65 -1.66 3.31
CA ILE A 211 5.54 -0.62 3.85
C ILE A 211 7.01 -1.03 3.66
N GLU A 212 7.35 -2.28 3.94
CA GLU A 212 8.70 -2.82 3.73
C GLU A 212 9.12 -2.72 2.27
N ALA A 213 8.28 -3.24 1.35
CA ALA A 213 8.55 -3.18 -0.08
C ALA A 213 8.71 -1.74 -0.57
N ARG A 214 7.91 -0.79 -0.03
CA ARG A 214 8.05 0.62 -0.34
C ARG A 214 9.39 1.21 0.13
N ILE A 215 9.74 1.00 1.40
CA ILE A 215 11.01 1.51 1.96
C ILE A 215 12.19 0.92 1.18
N CYS A 216 12.16 -0.38 0.90
CA CYS A 216 13.17 -1.06 0.11
C CYS A 216 13.25 -0.55 -1.32
N ASN A 217 12.13 -0.22 -1.97
CA ASN A 217 12.13 0.37 -3.32
C ASN A 217 12.79 1.76 -3.35
N ASP A 218 12.39 2.63 -2.43
CA ASP A 218 12.86 4.02 -2.37
C ASP A 218 14.36 4.09 -1.99
N ILE A 219 14.78 3.25 -1.04
CA ILE A 219 16.16 3.24 -0.53
C ILE A 219 17.08 2.36 -1.39
N GLY A 220 16.56 1.27 -1.97
CA GLY A 220 17.32 0.24 -2.69
C GLY A 220 17.82 0.63 -4.08
N SER A 221 17.30 1.70 -4.68
CA SER A 221 17.58 2.09 -6.09
C SER A 221 19.04 2.45 -6.41
N ARG A 222 19.89 2.66 -5.41
CA ARG A 222 21.34 2.97 -5.59
C ARG A 222 22.16 2.20 -4.57
N THR A 223 22.51 0.94 -4.87
CA THR A 223 23.50 0.11 -4.15
C THR A 223 23.43 0.25 -2.62
N VAL A 224 22.38 -0.30 -2.00
CA VAL A 224 22.51 -0.71 -0.59
C VAL A 224 23.63 -1.74 -0.53
N THR A 225 24.65 -1.48 0.29
CA THR A 225 25.69 -2.49 0.52
C THR A 225 25.10 -3.58 1.41
N LEU A 226 24.70 -4.69 0.80
CA LEU A 226 24.24 -5.87 1.51
C LEU A 226 25.42 -6.56 2.21
N PRO A 227 25.16 -7.32 3.29
CA PRO A 227 26.16 -8.20 3.87
C PRO A 227 26.70 -9.20 2.83
N HIS A 228 27.96 -9.57 2.96
CA HIS A 228 28.55 -10.63 2.11
C HIS A 228 28.06 -12.03 2.52
N ASP A 229 27.59 -12.21 3.75
CA ASP A 229 27.00 -13.46 4.25
C ASP A 229 25.47 -13.47 4.04
N PRO A 230 24.91 -14.46 3.33
CA PRO A 230 23.46 -14.64 3.19
C PRO A 230 22.71 -14.70 4.53
N ARG A 231 23.32 -15.22 5.60
CA ARG A 231 22.71 -15.29 6.93
C ARG A 231 22.54 -13.90 7.55
N ASP A 232 23.57 -13.06 7.42
CA ASP A 232 23.51 -11.67 7.87
C ASP A 232 22.46 -10.89 7.06
N ALA A 233 22.33 -11.16 5.76
CA ALA A 233 21.31 -10.53 4.92
C ALA A 233 19.89 -10.92 5.36
N ALA A 234 19.64 -12.20 5.61
CA ALA A 234 18.36 -12.69 6.13
C ALA A 234 18.04 -12.09 7.51
N GLN A 235 19.05 -11.98 8.39
CA GLN A 235 18.88 -11.34 9.69
C GLN A 235 18.56 -9.84 9.56
N VAL A 236 19.23 -9.11 8.67
CA VAL A 236 18.95 -7.69 8.42
C VAL A 236 17.52 -7.49 7.91
N GLN A 237 17.07 -8.33 6.97
CA GLN A 237 15.70 -8.29 6.46
C GLN A 237 14.69 -8.59 7.57
N ALA A 238 14.86 -9.69 8.32
CA ALA A 238 13.97 -10.05 9.42
C ALA A 238 13.86 -8.94 10.47
N GLN A 239 14.97 -8.28 10.82
CA GLN A 239 14.95 -7.18 11.76
C GLN A 239 14.24 -5.92 11.25
N LEU A 240 14.34 -5.61 9.94
CA LEU A 240 13.58 -4.53 9.32
C LEU A 240 12.09 -4.88 9.33
N HIS A 241 11.74 -6.09 8.89
CA HIS A 241 10.38 -6.60 8.87
C HIS A 241 9.74 -6.53 10.27
N ASP A 242 10.39 -7.07 11.31
CA ASP A 242 9.92 -7.02 12.69
C ASP A 242 9.80 -5.59 13.23
N PHE A 243 10.66 -4.67 12.77
CA PHE A 243 10.56 -3.26 13.14
C PHE A 243 9.31 -2.62 12.54
N ILE A 244 9.03 -2.89 11.27
CA ILE A 244 7.85 -2.39 10.56
C ILE A 244 6.58 -2.99 11.15
N ARG A 245 6.56 -4.31 11.31
CA ARG A 245 5.41 -5.06 11.80
C ARG A 245 4.94 -4.57 13.17
N ARG A 246 5.86 -4.30 14.10
CA ARG A 246 5.51 -3.70 15.41
C ARG A 246 4.82 -2.35 15.26
N GLY A 247 5.33 -1.47 14.40
CA GLY A 247 4.68 -0.18 14.15
C GLY A 247 3.30 -0.30 13.52
N VAL A 248 3.09 -1.27 12.64
CA VAL A 248 1.79 -1.59 12.04
C VAL A 248 0.82 -2.17 13.06
N ALA A 249 1.27 -3.10 13.92
CA ALA A 249 0.46 -3.69 14.98
C ALA A 249 -0.02 -2.64 15.99
N ASP A 250 0.88 -1.72 16.40
CA ASP A 250 0.54 -0.60 17.27
C ASP A 250 -0.46 0.37 16.61
N ALA A 251 -0.33 0.61 15.30
CA ALA A 251 -1.28 1.42 14.53
C ALA A 251 -2.67 0.78 14.47
N LEU A 252 -2.75 -0.52 14.17
CA LEU A 252 -4.01 -1.25 14.14
C LEU A 252 -4.70 -1.27 15.51
N THR A 253 -3.94 -1.43 16.58
CA THR A 253 -4.43 -1.36 17.96
C THR A 253 -4.99 0.03 18.28
N SER A 254 -4.28 1.08 17.87
CA SER A 254 -4.66 2.48 18.09
C SER A 254 -5.86 2.94 17.26
N ALA A 255 -6.10 2.32 16.11
CA ALA A 255 -7.22 2.66 15.23
C ALA A 255 -8.60 2.29 15.82
N GLN A 256 -8.63 1.52 16.92
CA GLN A 256 -9.78 1.15 17.76
C GLN A 256 -11.01 0.53 17.04
N LEU A 257 -10.97 0.38 15.71
CA LEU A 257 -12.02 -0.17 14.87
C LEU A 257 -11.64 -1.59 14.47
N ARG A 258 -12.49 -2.55 14.83
CA ARG A 258 -12.36 -3.92 14.32
C ARG A 258 -12.74 -3.94 12.84
N VAL A 259 -11.94 -4.63 12.04
CA VAL A 259 -12.15 -4.82 10.59
C VAL A 259 -13.59 -5.31 10.29
N THR A 260 -14.14 -6.14 11.18
CA THR A 260 -15.50 -6.71 11.07
C THR A 260 -16.64 -5.73 11.31
N ALA A 261 -16.37 -4.54 11.86
CA ALA A 261 -17.39 -3.52 12.14
C ALA A 261 -17.45 -2.43 11.05
N LEU A 262 -16.62 -2.53 10.01
CA LEU A 262 -16.51 -1.52 8.97
C LEU A 262 -17.60 -1.72 7.90
N VAL A 263 -18.35 -0.65 7.64
CA VAL A 263 -19.21 -0.54 6.45
C VAL A 263 -18.30 -0.28 5.23
N PRO A 264 -18.61 -0.79 4.02
CA PRO A 264 -17.77 -0.63 2.83
C PRO A 264 -17.26 0.81 2.60
N ASP A 265 -18.12 1.81 2.79
CA ASP A 265 -17.78 3.23 2.59
C ASP A 265 -16.74 3.77 3.58
N GLN A 266 -16.48 3.06 4.69
CA GLN A 266 -15.54 3.47 5.73
C GLN A 266 -14.18 2.77 5.62
N VAL A 267 -14.06 1.73 4.80
CA VAL A 267 -12.86 0.88 4.74
C VAL A 267 -11.65 1.68 4.26
N LEU A 268 -11.78 2.46 3.19
CA LEU A 268 -10.67 3.25 2.65
C LEU A 268 -10.16 4.26 3.69
N GLY A 269 -11.07 4.97 4.37
CA GLY A 269 -10.71 5.93 5.43
C GLY A 269 -10.02 5.24 6.61
N PHE A 270 -10.45 4.05 7.00
CA PHE A 270 -9.78 3.25 8.01
C PHE A 270 -8.37 2.83 7.59
N VAL A 271 -8.22 2.24 6.40
CA VAL A 271 -6.92 1.82 5.85
C VAL A 271 -5.97 3.02 5.78
N SER A 272 -6.45 4.17 5.31
CA SER A 272 -5.67 5.41 5.22
C SER A 272 -5.11 5.84 6.57
N ARG A 273 -5.94 5.80 7.63
CA ARG A 273 -5.52 6.11 8.99
C ARG A 273 -4.49 5.12 9.51
N VAL A 274 -4.66 3.83 9.24
CA VAL A 274 -3.70 2.78 9.65
C VAL A 274 -2.32 3.06 9.05
N TYR A 275 -2.22 3.36 7.75
CA TYR A 275 -0.94 3.68 7.12
C TYR A 275 -0.31 4.97 7.69
N GLU A 276 -1.09 6.04 7.89
CA GLU A 276 -0.58 7.29 8.48
C GLU A 276 -0.09 7.07 9.91
N GLN A 277 -0.85 6.35 10.74
CA GLN A 277 -0.45 6.02 12.10
C GLN A 277 0.78 5.11 12.12
N ALA A 278 0.84 4.08 11.26
CA ALA A 278 1.99 3.19 11.16
C ALA A 278 3.26 3.96 10.84
N PHE A 279 3.26 4.83 9.83
CA PHE A 279 4.43 5.66 9.54
C PHE A 279 4.79 6.60 10.69
N GLY A 280 3.80 7.20 11.36
CA GLY A 280 4.04 8.04 12.53
C GLY A 280 4.71 7.28 13.68
N ILE A 281 4.21 6.09 13.99
CA ILE A 281 4.78 5.21 15.01
C ILE A 281 6.19 4.74 14.61
N LEU A 282 6.41 4.38 13.35
CA LEU A 282 7.74 3.99 12.86
C LEU A 282 8.77 5.11 12.99
N GLN A 283 8.37 6.37 12.78
CA GLN A 283 9.23 7.51 13.02
C GLN A 283 9.61 7.62 14.50
N VAL A 284 8.63 7.58 15.40
CA VAL A 284 8.84 7.66 16.86
C VAL A 284 9.70 6.51 17.37
N MET A 285 9.39 5.28 16.94
CA MET A 285 10.21 4.10 17.25
C MET A 285 11.63 4.24 16.70
N GLY A 286 11.77 4.82 15.49
CA GLY A 286 13.06 5.06 14.85
C GLY A 286 13.92 6.04 15.63
N ASP A 287 13.33 7.14 16.10
CA ASP A 287 14.00 8.13 16.96
C ASP A 287 14.41 7.52 18.30
N ALA A 288 13.55 6.73 18.92
CA ALA A 288 13.84 6.03 20.17
C ALA A 288 14.97 4.99 20.01
N GLU A 289 14.99 4.24 18.90
CA GLU A 289 16.05 3.28 18.61
C GLU A 289 17.38 3.97 18.27
N ALA A 290 17.33 5.14 17.62
CA ALA A 290 18.50 5.95 17.27
C ALA A 290 19.22 6.56 18.48
N ALA A 291 18.51 6.74 19.59
CA ALA A 291 19.00 7.35 20.82
C ALA A 291 19.63 6.36 21.81
N LYS A 292 19.57 5.05 21.53
CA LYS A 292 20.23 3.99 22.30
C LYS A 292 21.70 3.84 21.90
#